data_AF-A0A9P1AZ26-F1
#
_entry.id   AF-A0A9P1AZ26-F1
#
_cell.length_a   1.000
_cell.length_b   1.000
_cell.length_c   1.000
_cell.angle_alpha   90.00
_cell.angle_beta   90.00
_cell.angle_gamma   90.00
#
_symmetry.space_group_name_H-M   'P 1'
#
loop_
_entity.id
_entity.type
_entity.pdbx_description
1 polymer ?
#
loop_
_entity_poly.entity_id
_entity_poly.type
_entity_poly.pdbx_seq_one_letter_code
_entity_poly.pdbx_strand_id
1 'polypeptide(L)'
;MNRILLAAILLVTAVLGYNDRSCGFNEQYSPCTQLCPPTCENPNPTCRVDCNRPSCNCIPGHVYSNGRCIPANSCFQSGRCRTSLDCRYGTTCINGVCGASGSYSRTIVTSSQHQHSHSIHNGCTLDIHCGSGKICINAVCVRAPNRSNW
;
A
#
# COMPACT_ATOMS: atom_id res chain seq x y z
N MET A 1 -47.67 -41.71 12.02
CA MET A 1 -46.70 -40.60 12.19
C MET A 1 -46.44 -40.45 13.69
N ASN A 2 -45.27 -40.88 14.15
CA ASN A 2 -44.97 -41.03 15.57
C ASN A 2 -44.70 -39.65 16.20
N ARG A 3 -45.56 -39.21 17.13
CA ARG A 3 -45.47 -37.87 17.77
C ARG A 3 -44.15 -37.69 18.53
N ILE A 4 -43.57 -38.77 19.02
CA ILE A 4 -42.26 -38.79 19.68
C ILE A 4 -41.15 -38.44 18.68
N LEU A 5 -41.25 -38.93 17.43
CA LEU A 5 -40.30 -38.58 16.37
C LEU A 5 -40.37 -37.10 16.01
N LEU A 6 -41.58 -36.54 15.93
CA LEU A 6 -41.78 -35.13 15.60
C LEU A 6 -41.21 -34.20 16.67
N ALA A 7 -41.40 -34.54 17.95
CA ALA A 7 -40.83 -33.79 19.07
C ALA A 7 -39.30 -33.86 19.09
N ALA A 8 -38.72 -35.04 18.83
CA ALA A 8 -37.27 -35.20 18.75
C ALA A 8 -36.65 -34.41 17.59
N ILE A 9 -37.27 -34.39 16.41
CA ILE A 9 -36.79 -33.62 15.26
C ILE A 9 -36.84 -32.11 15.56
N LEU A 10 -37.93 -31.61 16.16
CA LEU A 10 -38.05 -30.20 16.54
C LEU A 10 -36.98 -29.78 17.57
N LEU A 11 -36.74 -30.62 18.58
CA LEU A 11 -35.67 -30.39 19.56
C LEU A 11 -34.29 -30.41 18.90
N VAL A 12 -34.03 -31.35 17.99
CA VAL A 12 -32.78 -31.42 17.24
C VAL A 12 -32.59 -30.19 16.35
N THR A 13 -33.63 -29.70 15.66
CA THR A 13 -33.52 -28.46 14.85
C THR A 13 -33.34 -27.19 15.71
N ALA A 14 -33.91 -27.16 16.91
CA ALA A 14 -33.71 -26.03 17.84
C ALA A 14 -32.28 -25.99 18.41
N VAL A 15 -31.62 -27.15 18.56
CA VAL A 15 -30.24 -27.26 19.04
C VAL A 15 -29.22 -27.11 17.89
N LEU A 16 -29.54 -27.58 16.68
CA LEU A 16 -28.69 -27.44 15.48
C LEU A 16 -28.84 -26.09 14.76
N GLY A 17 -29.83 -25.27 15.13
CA GLY A 17 -30.03 -23.90 14.65
C GLY A 17 -29.10 -22.86 15.27
N TYR A 18 -27.93 -23.28 15.77
CA TYR A 18 -26.90 -22.37 16.25
C TYR A 18 -26.27 -21.69 15.02
N ASN A 19 -26.71 -20.47 14.72
CA ASN A 19 -25.95 -19.57 13.86
C ASN A 19 -24.65 -19.28 14.61
N ASP A 20 -23.66 -20.15 14.45
CA ASP A 20 -22.32 -19.82 14.86
C ASP A 20 -21.99 -18.54 14.09
N ARG A 21 -21.75 -17.45 14.82
CA ARG A 21 -21.27 -16.21 14.23
C ARG A 21 -19.80 -16.41 13.88
N SER A 22 -19.53 -17.44 13.08
CA SER A 22 -18.20 -17.79 12.63
C SER A 22 -17.80 -16.69 11.64
N CYS A 23 -16.88 -15.85 12.07
CA CYS A 23 -16.28 -14.89 11.17
C CYS A 23 -15.43 -15.61 10.11
N GLY A 24 -15.19 -14.91 9.00
CA GLY A 24 -14.35 -15.43 7.93
C GLY A 24 -12.88 -15.58 8.36
N PHE A 25 -12.07 -16.05 7.42
CA PHE A 25 -10.62 -16.16 7.65
C PHE A 25 -10.00 -14.77 7.92
N ASN A 26 -9.14 -14.70 8.94
CA ASN A 26 -8.52 -13.46 9.44
C ASN A 26 -9.53 -12.39 9.92
N GLU A 27 -10.73 -12.81 10.31
CA GLU A 27 -11.73 -11.95 10.91
C GLU A 27 -12.00 -12.36 12.36
N GLN A 28 -12.40 -11.39 13.18
CA GLN A 28 -12.81 -11.60 14.55
C GLN A 28 -14.16 -10.94 14.78
N TYR A 29 -15.03 -11.65 15.51
CA TYR A 29 -16.28 -11.10 15.96
C TYR A 29 -16.03 -9.95 16.92
N SER A 30 -16.69 -8.82 16.66
CA SER A 30 -16.65 -7.64 17.48
C SER A 30 -18.07 -7.17 17.81
N PRO A 31 -18.35 -6.75 19.05
CA PRO A 31 -19.62 -6.11 19.38
C PRO A 31 -19.79 -4.75 18.69
N CYS A 32 -18.70 -4.15 18.17
CA CYS A 32 -18.71 -2.89 17.44
C CYS A 32 -18.23 -3.05 15.98
N THR A 33 -18.97 -2.46 15.04
CA THR A 33 -18.59 -2.38 13.62
C THR A 33 -17.53 -1.33 13.39
N GLN A 34 -16.49 -1.69 12.64
CA GLN A 34 -15.49 -0.75 12.17
C GLN A 34 -15.99 -0.08 10.88
N LEU A 35 -16.42 1.19 10.96
CA LEU A 35 -17.08 1.88 9.84
C LEU A 35 -16.17 2.07 8.61
N CYS A 36 -14.87 2.26 8.87
CA CYS A 36 -13.84 2.24 7.84
C CYS A 36 -12.95 1.03 8.11
N PRO A 37 -13.21 -0.13 7.49
CA PRO A 37 -12.31 -1.26 7.62
C PRO A 37 -10.94 -0.88 7.04
N PRO A 38 -9.84 -1.37 7.62
CA PRO A 38 -8.51 -1.13 7.07
C PRO A 38 -8.41 -1.76 5.67
N THR A 39 -7.85 -1.07 4.70
CA THR A 39 -7.67 -1.57 3.31
C THR A 39 -6.20 -1.51 2.89
N CYS A 40 -5.86 -2.05 1.73
CA CYS A 40 -4.50 -1.91 1.19
C CYS A 40 -4.13 -0.44 0.93
N GLU A 41 -5.09 0.38 0.52
CA GLU A 41 -4.94 1.81 0.24
C GLU A 41 -4.88 2.64 1.52
N ASN A 42 -5.52 2.19 2.59
CA ASN A 42 -5.45 2.84 3.90
C ASN A 42 -5.45 1.79 5.03
N PRO A 43 -4.28 1.23 5.37
CA PRO A 43 -4.17 0.18 6.39
C PRO A 43 -4.48 0.66 7.82
N ASN A 44 -4.38 1.97 8.06
CA ASN A 44 -4.58 2.57 9.39
C ASN A 44 -5.60 3.73 9.32
N PRO A 45 -6.88 3.45 9.00
CA PRO A 45 -7.89 4.49 8.91
C PRO A 45 -8.24 5.05 10.29
N THR A 46 -8.26 6.37 10.41
CA THR A 46 -8.80 7.07 11.59
C THR A 46 -10.30 7.26 11.43
N CYS A 47 -11.09 6.32 11.97
CA CYS A 47 -12.55 6.38 11.93
C CYS A 47 -13.19 5.94 13.25
N ARG A 48 -14.42 6.40 13.49
CA ARG A 48 -15.22 5.95 14.63
C ARG A 48 -15.72 4.52 14.44
N VAL A 49 -15.98 3.84 15.54
CA VAL A 49 -16.67 2.53 15.58
C VAL A 49 -18.15 2.71 15.91
N ASP A 50 -18.98 1.78 15.46
CA ASP A 50 -20.40 1.72 15.81
C ASP A 50 -20.67 0.50 16.69
N CYS A 51 -20.86 0.72 17.99
CA CYS A 51 -21.11 -0.33 18.97
C CYS A 51 -22.59 -0.74 19.08
N ASN A 52 -23.49 -0.16 18.28
CA ASN A 52 -24.88 -0.63 18.19
C ASN A 52 -25.01 -1.78 17.17
N ARG A 53 -23.97 -2.02 16.38
CA ARG A 53 -23.98 -3.04 15.33
C ARG A 53 -22.79 -3.99 15.49
N PRO A 54 -23.00 -5.23 15.96
CA PRO A 54 -21.94 -6.24 15.97
C PRO A 54 -21.60 -6.69 14.53
N SER A 55 -20.33 -6.98 14.27
CA SER A 55 -19.85 -7.45 12.97
C SER A 55 -18.56 -8.27 13.10
N CYS A 56 -18.16 -8.91 12.00
CA CYS A 56 -16.83 -9.46 11.83
C CYS A 56 -15.91 -8.36 11.27
N ASN A 57 -14.80 -8.12 11.96
CA ASN A 57 -13.79 -7.13 11.56
C ASN A 57 -12.47 -7.85 11.29
N CYS A 58 -11.62 -7.31 10.41
CA CYS A 58 -10.28 -7.86 10.22
C CYS A 58 -9.49 -7.84 11.54
N ILE A 59 -8.78 -8.93 11.83
CA ILE A 59 -7.90 -8.98 13.00
C ILE A 59 -6.73 -7.99 12.84
N PRO A 60 -6.07 -7.57 13.94
CA PRO A 60 -4.92 -6.68 13.86
C PRO A 60 -3.85 -7.16 12.87
N GLY A 61 -3.29 -6.22 12.09
CA GLY A 61 -2.30 -6.51 11.05
C GLY A 61 -2.86 -7.06 9.73
N HIS A 62 -4.20 -7.18 9.61
CA HIS A 62 -4.87 -7.59 8.38
C HIS A 62 -5.71 -6.44 7.82
N VAL A 63 -5.86 -6.44 6.51
CA VAL A 63 -6.65 -5.44 5.77
C VAL A 63 -7.66 -6.13 4.87
N TYR A 64 -8.80 -5.48 4.67
CA TYR A 64 -9.85 -5.93 3.78
C TYR A 64 -9.45 -5.63 2.32
N SER A 65 -9.43 -6.69 1.51
CA SER A 65 -9.16 -6.60 0.08
C SER A 65 -9.86 -7.73 -0.66
N ASN A 66 -10.53 -7.41 -1.76
CA ASN A 66 -11.24 -8.39 -2.61
C ASN A 66 -12.18 -9.33 -1.84
N GLY A 67 -12.96 -8.78 -0.91
CA GLY A 67 -13.98 -9.55 -0.19
C GLY A 67 -13.51 -10.27 1.07
N ARG A 68 -12.23 -10.17 1.44
CA ARG A 68 -11.64 -10.92 2.57
C ARG A 68 -10.54 -10.15 3.29
N CYS A 69 -10.25 -10.54 4.53
CA CYS A 69 -9.12 -10.02 5.28
C CYS A 69 -7.82 -10.76 4.90
N ILE A 70 -6.84 -10.01 4.39
CA ILE A 70 -5.51 -10.50 4.02
C ILE A 70 -4.43 -9.87 4.91
N PRO A 71 -3.28 -10.51 5.11
CA PRO A 71 -2.16 -9.89 5.81
C PRO A 71 -1.77 -8.56 5.17
N ALA A 72 -1.60 -7.49 5.95
CA ALA A 72 -1.31 -6.15 5.40
C ALA A 72 -0.04 -6.11 4.51
N ASN A 73 0.93 -6.98 4.80
CA ASN A 73 2.16 -7.12 4.01
C ASN A 73 1.93 -7.74 2.62
N SER A 74 0.81 -8.43 2.40
CA SER A 74 0.46 -9.11 1.14
C SER A 74 -0.10 -8.17 0.06
N CYS A 75 -0.45 -6.94 0.42
CA CYS A 75 -0.91 -5.91 -0.53
C CYS A 75 0.16 -5.49 -1.55
N PHE A 76 1.44 -5.78 -1.31
CA PHE A 76 2.55 -5.21 -2.10
C PHE A 76 3.49 -6.32 -2.54
N GLN A 77 3.20 -6.90 -3.70
CA GLN A 77 3.95 -8.04 -4.25
C GLN A 77 5.13 -7.65 -5.15
N SER A 78 5.42 -6.37 -5.33
CA SER A 78 6.64 -5.98 -6.02
C SER A 78 7.12 -4.68 -5.43
N GLY A 79 8.34 -4.66 -4.89
CA GLY A 79 9.03 -3.40 -4.59
C GLY A 79 9.20 -2.49 -5.81
N ARG A 80 8.81 -2.96 -7.02
CA ARG A 80 8.73 -2.20 -8.26
C ARG A 80 7.34 -1.59 -8.45
N CYS A 81 7.32 -0.39 -9.00
CA CYS A 81 6.11 0.39 -9.24
C CYS A 81 6.16 1.13 -10.57
N ARG A 82 4.99 1.48 -11.10
CA ARG A 82 4.82 2.45 -12.19
C ARG A 82 4.19 3.74 -11.68
N THR A 83 3.32 3.63 -10.68
CA THR A 83 2.66 4.73 -9.99
C THR A 83 2.69 4.53 -8.48
N SER A 84 2.47 5.58 -7.70
CA SER A 84 2.45 5.48 -6.22
C SER A 84 1.30 4.61 -5.68
N LEU A 85 0.29 4.31 -6.50
CA LEU A 85 -0.79 3.39 -6.12
C LEU A 85 -0.30 1.93 -6.09
N ASP A 86 0.79 1.62 -6.78
CA ASP A 86 1.42 0.30 -6.76
C ASP A 86 2.24 0.07 -5.47
N CYS A 87 2.37 1.10 -4.63
CA CYS A 87 3.27 1.13 -3.49
C CYS A 87 2.56 1.04 -2.14
N ARG A 88 3.32 0.63 -1.10
CA ARG A 88 2.85 0.59 0.29
C ARG A 88 2.26 1.93 0.70
N TYR A 89 1.17 1.94 1.44
CA TYR A 89 0.68 3.17 2.05
C TYR A 89 1.80 3.84 2.86
N GLY A 90 1.99 5.15 2.66
CA GLY A 90 3.12 5.91 3.21
C GLY A 90 4.42 5.82 2.40
N THR A 91 4.40 5.13 1.25
CA THR A 91 5.50 5.08 0.29
C THR A 91 5.06 5.63 -1.07
N THR A 92 5.99 6.26 -1.78
CA THR A 92 5.80 6.84 -3.11
C THR A 92 6.61 6.04 -4.13
N CYS A 93 6.12 5.98 -5.36
CA CYS A 93 6.90 5.41 -6.45
C CYS A 93 8.02 6.36 -6.87
N ILE A 94 9.28 5.96 -6.64
CA ILE A 94 10.48 6.75 -6.96
C ILE A 94 11.36 5.88 -7.86
N ASN A 95 11.59 6.34 -9.10
CA ASN A 95 12.41 5.63 -10.09
C ASN A 95 12.00 4.15 -10.29
N GLY A 96 10.69 3.89 -10.24
CA GLY A 96 10.13 2.56 -10.43
C GLY A 96 10.28 1.62 -9.22
N VAL A 97 10.61 2.16 -8.04
CA VAL A 97 10.69 1.43 -6.77
C VAL A 97 9.92 2.17 -5.67
N CYS A 98 9.24 1.43 -4.79
CA CYS A 98 8.48 2.02 -3.69
C CYS A 98 9.39 2.46 -2.52
N GLY A 99 9.34 3.74 -2.14
CA GLY A 99 10.15 4.30 -1.03
C GLY A 99 9.34 5.22 -0.12
N ALA A 100 9.65 5.26 1.19
CA ALA A 100 8.91 6.06 2.16
C ALA A 100 9.00 7.58 1.89
N SER A 101 7.85 8.25 1.94
CA SER A 101 7.76 9.72 1.97
C SER A 101 8.15 10.22 3.35
N GLY A 102 9.45 10.21 3.66
CA GLY A 102 9.91 10.66 4.99
C GLY A 102 11.33 10.24 5.39
N SER A 103 12.00 9.39 4.62
CA SER A 103 13.40 9.06 4.87
C SER A 103 14.14 8.90 3.56
N TYR A 104 14.63 10.02 3.00
CA TYR A 104 16.03 9.98 2.58
C TYR A 104 16.83 9.64 3.84
N SER A 105 16.92 8.36 4.20
CA SER A 105 18.15 7.94 4.83
C SER A 105 19.17 8.17 3.73
N ARG A 106 19.85 9.31 3.83
CA ARG A 106 21.09 9.53 3.10
C ARG A 106 22.02 8.44 3.63
N THR A 107 21.91 7.24 3.09
CA THR A 107 23.06 6.37 3.04
C THR A 107 24.05 7.18 2.24
N ILE A 108 25.05 7.71 2.94
CA ILE A 108 26.30 8.10 2.32
C ILE A 108 26.75 6.81 1.64
N VAL A 109 26.40 6.64 0.38
CA VAL A 109 27.01 5.64 -0.49
C VAL A 109 28.42 6.15 -0.68
N THR A 110 29.29 5.77 0.25
CA THR A 110 30.72 5.71 0.00
C THR A 110 30.90 4.97 -1.31
N SER A 111 31.55 5.66 -2.23
CA SER A 111 31.77 5.24 -3.59
C SER A 111 32.32 3.81 -3.66
N SER A 112 31.62 2.94 -4.37
CA SER A 112 32.28 1.88 -5.13
C SER A 112 31.35 1.34 -6.22
N GLN A 113 31.57 1.89 -7.42
CA GLN A 113 31.59 1.14 -8.67
C GLN A 113 30.28 0.82 -9.43
N HIS A 114 30.18 1.51 -10.57
CA HIS A 114 29.78 1.07 -11.92
C HIS A 114 28.30 0.93 -12.34
N GLN A 115 27.89 1.95 -13.10
CA GLN A 115 27.25 1.92 -14.44
C GLN A 115 25.73 1.64 -14.57
N HIS A 116 24.98 2.70 -14.92
CA HIS A 116 24.54 2.87 -16.31
C HIS A 116 24.42 4.36 -16.69
N SER A 117 25.24 4.73 -17.66
CA SER A 117 25.21 6.00 -18.36
C SER A 117 23.94 6.06 -19.21
N HIS A 118 22.96 6.87 -18.85
CA HIS A 118 21.97 7.32 -19.83
C HIS A 118 22.65 8.41 -20.67
N SER A 119 23.37 7.97 -21.71
CA SER A 119 23.75 8.84 -22.82
C SER A 119 22.45 9.28 -23.50
N ILE A 120 21.92 10.44 -23.10
CA ILE A 120 20.86 11.11 -23.86
C ILE A 120 21.53 11.56 -25.16
N HIS A 121 21.37 10.76 -26.22
CA HIS A 121 21.76 11.21 -27.55
C HIS A 121 21.01 12.53 -27.84
N ASN A 122 21.79 13.61 -27.96
CA ASN A 122 21.36 14.97 -28.31
C ASN A 122 20.57 15.78 -27.26
N GLY A 123 20.65 15.48 -25.95
CA GLY A 123 19.95 16.30 -24.95
C GLY A 123 20.50 16.28 -23.52
N CYS A 124 19.86 17.04 -22.63
CA CYS A 124 20.23 17.15 -21.22
C CYS A 124 18.99 17.19 -20.30
N THR A 125 19.18 16.95 -19.00
CA THR A 125 18.15 17.16 -17.96
C THR A 125 18.70 17.92 -16.75
N LEU A 126 20.01 17.85 -16.54
CA LEU A 126 20.76 18.63 -15.57
C LEU A 126 22.02 19.21 -16.22
N ASP A 127 22.53 20.30 -15.65
CA ASP A 127 23.75 20.99 -16.11
C ASP A 127 24.98 20.06 -16.11
N ILE A 128 25.04 19.09 -15.19
CA ILE A 128 26.14 18.12 -15.10
C ILE A 128 26.23 17.19 -16.32
N HIS A 129 25.16 17.09 -17.11
CA HIS A 129 25.18 16.35 -18.39
C HIS A 129 25.81 17.18 -19.52
N CYS A 130 25.97 18.50 -19.32
CA CYS A 130 26.60 19.40 -20.26
C CYS A 130 28.09 19.55 -19.92
N GLY A 131 28.96 19.38 -20.92
CA GLY A 131 30.40 19.60 -20.74
C GLY A 131 30.75 21.02 -20.30
N SER A 132 31.98 21.24 -19.84
CA SER A 132 32.43 22.47 -19.20
C SER A 132 32.02 23.77 -19.95
N GLY A 133 31.45 24.72 -19.20
CA GLY A 133 31.01 26.01 -19.73
C GLY A 133 29.64 26.00 -20.41
N LYS A 134 28.84 24.95 -20.21
CA LYS A 134 27.47 24.83 -20.71
C LYS A 134 26.47 24.54 -19.58
N ILE A 135 25.23 24.97 -19.76
CA ILE A 135 24.09 24.73 -18.86
C ILE A 135 22.93 24.13 -19.66
N CYS A 136 22.06 23.40 -18.99
CA CYS A 136 20.93 22.73 -19.59
C CYS A 136 19.69 23.64 -19.60
N ILE A 137 19.24 24.03 -20.79
CA ILE A 137 18.01 24.82 -20.96
C ILE A 137 17.10 24.08 -21.93
N ASN A 138 15.89 23.74 -21.49
CA ASN A 138 14.88 23.04 -22.31
C ASN A 138 15.42 21.77 -22.99
N ALA A 139 16.17 20.97 -22.23
CA ALA A 139 16.84 19.76 -22.69
C ALA A 139 17.94 19.95 -23.74
N VAL A 140 18.44 21.17 -23.94
CA VAL A 140 19.56 21.51 -24.83
C VAL A 140 20.71 22.16 -24.03
N CYS A 141 21.95 21.72 -24.28
CA CYS A 141 23.13 22.33 -23.68
C CYS A 141 23.51 23.64 -24.38
N VAL A 142 23.36 24.77 -23.69
CA VAL A 142 23.74 26.10 -24.18
C VAL A 142 24.96 26.63 -23.43
N ARG A 143 25.76 27.51 -24.04
CA ARG A 143 26.95 28.08 -23.38
C ARG A 143 26.51 29.01 -22.23
N ALA A 144 27.09 28.84 -21.05
CA ALA A 144 26.81 29.70 -19.91
C ALA A 144 27.24 31.14 -20.26
N PRO A 145 26.41 32.17 -20.06
CA PRO A 145 26.83 33.55 -20.25
C PRO A 145 27.96 33.86 -19.26
N ASN A 146 29.12 34.28 -19.79
CA ASN A 146 30.29 34.61 -18.99
C ASN A 146 29.91 35.69 -17.98
N ARG A 147 30.04 35.36 -16.69
CA ARG A 147 29.78 36.25 -15.56
C ARG A 147 30.93 37.23 -15.32
N SER A 148 31.49 37.81 -16.39
CA SER A 148 32.70 38.64 -16.34
C SER A 148 32.49 40.10 -16.75
N ASN A 149 31.26 40.60 -16.88
CA ASN A 149 30.99 42.02 -17.19
C ASN A 149 29.85 42.62 -16.32
N TRP A 150 29.96 42.53 -15.00
CA TRP A 150 29.32 43.47 -14.06
C TRP A 150 30.24 43.70 -12.87
#